data_AF-A0ABD0AJM6-F1
#
_entry.id   AF-A0ABD0AJM6-F1
#
_cell.length_a   1.000
_cell.length_b   1.000
_cell.length_c   1.000
_cell.angle_alpha   90.00
_cell.angle_beta   90.00
_cell.angle_gamma   90.00
#
_symmetry.space_group_name_H-M   'P 1'
#
loop_
_entity.id
_entity.type
_entity.pdbx_description
1 polymer ?
#
loop_
_entity_poly.entity_id
_entity_poly.type
_entity_poly.pdbx_seq_one_letter_code
_entity_poly.pdbx_strand_id
1 'polypeptide(L)'
;MQNHLPYNSSYYKRSSSWLPTSVSAGTDKSTVAAYTAGINYTDKAVKQFIKQINKIQKPITVVFYGDHLPGIYNNSMAKDGTKLHETDYFIYSNTYAREHGARTLTSNTKVVSPNDFMAMVAEQTNSKVTPYLALMTKIYEDLPAVSINTGQNNSTASLQFTNSKGQVVKYSQLTKKQKRLWQDYKLVEYDLTAGKQYLYQLHMMK
;
A
#
# COMPACT_ATOMS: atom_id res chain seq x y z
N MET A 1 -17.52 -4.47 7.21
CA MET A 1 -16.72 -4.97 6.08
C MET A 1 -17.56 -4.99 4.79
N GLN A 2 -17.79 -3.82 4.17
CA GLN A 2 -18.71 -3.70 3.03
C GLN A 2 -18.25 -4.54 1.81
N ASN A 3 -16.99 -4.40 1.42
CA ASN A 3 -16.45 -5.02 0.21
C ASN A 3 -15.75 -6.36 0.49
N HIS A 4 -16.18 -7.08 1.53
CA HIS A 4 -15.66 -8.42 1.83
C HIS A 4 -16.57 -9.48 1.21
N LEU A 5 -16.02 -10.67 0.95
CA LEU A 5 -16.79 -11.82 0.48
C LEU A 5 -17.89 -12.23 1.48
N PRO A 6 -19.03 -12.79 1.01
CA PRO A 6 -19.33 -13.14 -0.38
C PRO A 6 -19.82 -11.96 -1.24
N TYR A 7 -19.43 -11.94 -2.53
CA TYR A 7 -19.84 -10.91 -3.49
C TYR A 7 -21.15 -11.28 -4.20
N ASN A 8 -22.27 -11.05 -3.51
CA ASN A 8 -23.59 -11.38 -4.06
C ASN A 8 -24.13 -10.22 -4.92
N SER A 9 -24.45 -10.50 -6.19
CA SER A 9 -25.01 -9.52 -7.13
C SER A 9 -26.36 -8.94 -6.69
N SER A 10 -27.11 -9.63 -5.84
CA SER A 10 -28.37 -9.16 -5.26
C SER A 10 -28.20 -8.15 -4.12
N TYR A 11 -27.03 -8.13 -3.47
CA TYR A 11 -26.76 -7.22 -2.35
C TYR A 11 -26.60 -5.77 -2.82
N TYR A 12 -25.89 -5.57 -3.94
CA TYR A 12 -25.68 -4.25 -4.52
C TYR A 12 -26.73 -3.96 -5.59
N LYS A 13 -27.61 -2.99 -5.31
CA LYS A 13 -28.50 -2.43 -6.33
C LYS A 13 -27.68 -1.97 -7.52
N ARG A 14 -28.09 -2.37 -8.73
CA ARG A 14 -27.46 -2.04 -10.02
C ARG A 14 -26.09 -2.69 -10.28
N SER A 15 -25.78 -3.82 -9.65
CA SER A 15 -24.60 -4.63 -10.02
C SER A 15 -24.56 -4.96 -11.52
N SER A 16 -25.72 -5.21 -12.14
CA SER A 16 -25.83 -5.46 -13.59
C SER A 16 -25.33 -4.30 -14.48
N SER A 17 -25.31 -3.06 -13.99
CA SER A 17 -24.74 -1.92 -14.72
C SER A 17 -23.21 -1.96 -14.81
N TRP A 18 -22.57 -2.85 -14.04
CA TRP A 18 -21.12 -3.00 -13.95
C TRP A 18 -20.63 -4.33 -14.52
N LEU A 19 -21.44 -4.99 -15.35
CA LEU A 19 -21.03 -6.24 -15.99
C LEU A 19 -19.84 -6.00 -16.92
N PRO A 20 -18.70 -6.70 -16.70
CA PRO A 20 -17.53 -6.52 -17.54
C PRO A 20 -17.73 -7.14 -18.94
N THR A 21 -17.24 -6.46 -19.97
CA THR A 21 -17.25 -6.95 -21.35
C THR A 21 -16.52 -8.30 -21.47
N SER A 22 -15.37 -8.42 -20.83
CA SER A 22 -14.55 -9.63 -20.79
C SER A 22 -13.90 -9.82 -19.42
N VAL A 23 -13.61 -11.08 -19.09
CA VAL A 23 -12.85 -11.52 -17.92
C VAL A 23 -11.97 -12.70 -18.33
N SER A 24 -10.99 -13.05 -17.50
CA SER A 24 -10.17 -14.26 -17.69
C SER A 24 -11.04 -15.52 -17.62
N ALA A 25 -10.61 -16.58 -18.31
CA ALA A 25 -11.32 -17.86 -18.29
C ALA A 25 -11.45 -18.38 -16.85
N GLY A 26 -12.67 -18.75 -16.44
CA GLY A 26 -12.97 -19.21 -15.07
C GLY A 26 -13.32 -18.11 -14.08
N THR A 27 -13.17 -16.83 -14.42
CA THR A 27 -13.71 -15.73 -13.60
C THR A 27 -15.20 -15.55 -13.82
N ASP A 28 -15.97 -15.46 -12.73
CA ASP A 28 -17.38 -15.14 -12.79
C ASP A 28 -17.60 -13.62 -12.97
N LYS A 29 -18.20 -13.24 -14.09
CA LYS A 29 -18.56 -11.85 -14.41
C LYS A 29 -19.52 -11.25 -13.38
N SER A 30 -20.43 -12.04 -12.80
CA SER A 30 -21.43 -11.55 -11.86
C SER A 30 -20.80 -11.13 -10.53
N THR A 31 -19.83 -11.92 -10.06
CA THR A 31 -18.98 -11.63 -8.90
C THR A 31 -18.14 -10.37 -9.12
N VAL A 32 -17.51 -10.21 -10.29
CA VAL A 32 -16.75 -8.99 -10.64
C VAL A 32 -17.66 -7.77 -10.67
N ALA A 33 -18.86 -7.88 -11.23
CA ALA A 33 -19.83 -6.80 -11.28
C ALA A 33 -20.32 -6.39 -9.88
N ALA A 34 -20.54 -7.36 -8.99
CA ALA A 34 -20.91 -7.12 -7.60
C ALA A 34 -19.80 -6.38 -6.83
N TYR A 35 -18.54 -6.82 -6.95
CA TYR A 35 -17.39 -6.13 -6.36
C TYR A 35 -17.24 -4.70 -6.90
N THR A 36 -17.36 -4.52 -8.22
CA THR A 36 -17.29 -3.21 -8.88
C THR A 36 -18.38 -2.26 -8.37
N ALA A 37 -19.60 -2.76 -8.19
CA ALA A 37 -20.67 -1.99 -7.58
C ALA A 37 -20.29 -1.56 -6.15
N GLY A 38 -19.80 -2.48 -5.31
CA GLY A 38 -19.32 -2.17 -3.95
C GLY A 38 -18.24 -1.08 -3.92
N ILE A 39 -17.26 -1.15 -4.83
CA ILE A 39 -16.24 -0.10 -4.98
C ILE A 39 -16.87 1.25 -5.36
N ASN A 40 -17.91 1.28 -6.21
CA ASN A 40 -18.64 2.52 -6.50
C ASN A 40 -19.34 3.12 -5.27
N TYR A 41 -19.89 2.30 -4.37
CA TYR A 41 -20.43 2.79 -3.10
C TYR A 41 -19.31 3.35 -2.22
N THR A 42 -18.16 2.67 -2.14
CA THR A 42 -16.98 3.14 -1.40
C THR A 42 -16.47 4.47 -1.95
N ASP A 43 -16.35 4.64 -3.26
CA ASP A 43 -15.93 5.91 -3.90
C ASP A 43 -16.82 7.08 -3.46
N LYS A 44 -18.14 6.91 -3.52
CA LYS A 44 -19.10 7.92 -3.04
C LYS A 44 -18.95 8.21 -1.56
N ALA A 45 -18.78 7.17 -0.74
CA ALA A 45 -18.60 7.31 0.71
C ALA A 45 -17.30 8.06 1.04
N VAL A 46 -16.18 7.70 0.40
CA VAL A 46 -14.89 8.37 0.54
C VAL A 46 -15.00 9.84 0.11
N LYS A 47 -15.66 10.14 -1.02
CA LYS A 47 -15.90 11.52 -1.45
C LYS A 47 -16.65 12.34 -0.38
N GLN A 48 -17.69 11.77 0.22
CA GLN A 48 -18.44 12.44 1.29
C GLN A 48 -17.61 12.58 2.57
N PHE A 49 -16.87 11.55 2.95
CA PHE A 49 -15.96 11.58 4.09
C PHE A 49 -14.89 12.68 3.94
N ILE A 50 -14.22 12.76 2.79
CA ILE A 50 -13.26 13.82 2.47
C ILE A 50 -13.92 15.21 2.56
N LYS A 51 -15.15 15.35 2.02
CA LYS A 51 -15.92 16.60 2.12
C LYS A 51 -16.21 16.99 3.59
N GLN A 52 -16.44 16.02 4.47
CA GLN A 52 -16.70 16.27 5.88
C GLN A 52 -15.43 16.67 6.64
N ILE A 53 -14.32 15.94 6.50
CA ILE A 53 -13.08 16.26 7.23
C ILE A 53 -12.46 17.60 6.80
N ASN A 54 -12.76 18.07 5.59
CA ASN A 54 -12.34 19.40 5.12
C ASN A 54 -13.05 20.56 5.82
N LYS A 55 -14.17 20.32 6.50
CA LYS A 55 -14.87 21.35 7.29
C LYS A 55 -14.31 21.51 8.70
N ILE A 56 -13.44 20.60 9.13
CA ILE A 56 -12.93 20.54 10.50
C ILE A 56 -11.68 21.42 10.59
N GLN A 57 -11.69 22.38 11.52
CA GLN A 57 -10.55 23.26 11.82
C GLN A 57 -9.52 22.58 12.73
N LYS A 58 -9.07 21.39 12.32
CA LYS A 58 -8.02 20.61 12.99
C LYS A 58 -7.24 19.86 11.91
N PRO A 59 -5.91 19.73 12.01
CA PRO A 59 -5.14 18.94 11.07
C PRO A 59 -5.59 17.48 11.10
N ILE A 60 -5.98 16.94 9.94
CA ILE A 60 -6.38 15.55 9.76
C ILE A 60 -5.64 15.01 8.54
N THR A 61 -4.91 13.91 8.70
CA THR A 61 -4.32 13.15 7.60
C THR A 61 -4.85 11.72 7.62
N VAL A 62 -5.23 11.22 6.45
CA VAL A 62 -5.84 9.91 6.26
C VAL A 62 -4.97 9.11 5.30
N VAL A 63 -4.56 7.92 5.73
CA VAL A 63 -4.06 6.88 4.82
C VAL A 63 -5.24 5.98 4.48
N PHE A 64 -5.59 5.92 3.20
CA PHE A 64 -6.60 5.01 2.70
C PHE A 64 -5.93 4.07 1.71
N TYR A 65 -6.06 2.77 1.92
CA TYR A 65 -5.44 1.76 1.07
C TYR A 65 -6.30 0.49 1.02
N GLY A 66 -6.23 -0.23 -0.10
CA GLY A 66 -6.74 -1.60 -0.17
C GLY A 66 -5.77 -2.56 0.53
N ASP A 67 -6.28 -3.43 1.38
CA ASP A 67 -5.49 -4.47 2.06
C ASP A 67 -5.04 -5.57 1.10
N HIS A 68 -5.93 -6.02 0.21
CA HIS A 68 -5.61 -6.93 -0.88
C HIS A 68 -6.67 -6.88 -2.00
N LEU A 69 -6.36 -7.41 -3.19
CA LEU A 69 -7.39 -7.63 -4.21
C LEU A 69 -8.36 -8.75 -3.79
N PRO A 70 -9.62 -8.71 -4.25
CA PRO A 70 -10.54 -9.81 -4.03
C PRO A 70 -10.05 -11.07 -4.77
N GLY A 71 -10.15 -12.24 -4.12
CA GLY A 71 -9.82 -13.54 -4.70
C GLY A 71 -10.82 -14.06 -5.74
N ILE A 72 -11.27 -13.18 -6.65
CA ILE A 72 -12.31 -13.44 -7.65
C ILE A 72 -11.75 -13.55 -9.08
N TYR A 73 -10.47 -13.24 -9.25
CA TYR A 73 -9.78 -13.26 -10.53
C TYR A 73 -9.04 -14.58 -10.71
N ASN A 74 -9.38 -15.34 -11.77
CA ASN A 74 -8.77 -16.63 -12.10
C ASN A 74 -7.53 -16.44 -12.99
N ASN A 75 -6.81 -15.34 -12.78
CA ASN A 75 -5.62 -14.96 -13.53
C ASN A 75 -4.43 -15.83 -13.12
N SER A 76 -3.44 -15.95 -14.00
CA SER A 76 -2.24 -16.73 -13.71
C SER A 76 -1.38 -15.99 -12.69
N MET A 77 -1.14 -16.59 -11.53
CA MET A 77 -0.22 -16.03 -10.52
C MET A 77 1.21 -15.89 -11.06
N ALA A 78 1.66 -16.80 -11.92
CA ALA A 78 2.99 -16.72 -12.53
C ALA A 78 3.14 -15.51 -13.48
N LYS A 79 2.06 -15.09 -14.13
CA LYS A 79 2.07 -13.98 -15.10
C LYS A 79 1.64 -12.65 -14.47
N ASP A 80 0.56 -12.68 -13.71
CA ASP A 80 -0.15 -11.51 -13.21
C ASP A 80 0.03 -11.34 -11.69
N GLY A 81 0.85 -12.18 -11.03
CA GLY A 81 0.98 -12.23 -9.56
C GLY A 81 1.28 -10.89 -8.91
N THR A 82 2.26 -10.14 -9.44
CA THR A 82 2.55 -8.79 -8.95
C THR A 82 1.32 -7.89 -9.08
N LYS A 83 0.66 -7.90 -10.25
CA LYS A 83 -0.49 -7.04 -10.50
C LYS A 83 -1.69 -7.39 -9.63
N LEU A 84 -1.85 -8.67 -9.33
CA LEU A 84 -2.88 -9.18 -8.42
C LEU A 84 -2.63 -8.80 -6.94
N HIS A 85 -1.46 -8.23 -6.62
CA HIS A 85 -1.10 -7.78 -5.27
C HIS A 85 -0.75 -6.29 -5.24
N GLU A 86 -1.14 -5.53 -6.26
CA GLU A 86 -1.05 -4.07 -6.29
C GLU A 86 -2.43 -3.46 -5.99
N THR A 87 -2.62 -2.98 -4.77
CA THR A 87 -3.82 -2.23 -4.37
C THR A 87 -3.61 -0.73 -4.50
N ASP A 88 -4.71 0.01 -4.65
CA ASP A 88 -4.69 1.47 -4.63
C ASP A 88 -4.50 2.00 -3.21
N TYR A 89 -3.83 3.15 -3.10
CA TYR A 89 -3.77 3.92 -1.88
C TYR A 89 -3.74 5.43 -2.16
N PHE A 90 -4.07 6.22 -1.15
CA PHE A 90 -3.76 7.64 -1.11
C PHE A 90 -3.49 8.11 0.33
N ILE A 91 -2.68 9.15 0.47
CA ILE A 91 -2.49 9.87 1.72
C ILE A 91 -3.06 11.27 1.55
N TYR A 92 -4.11 11.59 2.29
CA TYR A 92 -4.84 12.85 2.17
C TYR A 92 -4.76 13.66 3.46
N SER A 93 -4.22 14.87 3.39
CA SER A 93 -4.31 15.86 4.46
C SER A 93 -5.47 16.81 4.16
N ASN A 94 -6.36 17.08 5.12
CA ASN A 94 -7.49 17.99 4.95
C ASN A 94 -7.06 19.44 4.69
N THR A 95 -8.00 20.30 4.26
CA THR A 95 -7.72 21.71 3.95
C THR A 95 -6.98 22.41 5.09
N TYR A 96 -7.45 22.25 6.33
CA TYR A 96 -6.79 22.84 7.49
C TYR A 96 -5.34 22.35 7.65
N ALA A 97 -5.06 21.04 7.55
CA ALA A 97 -3.70 20.52 7.63
C ALA A 97 -2.77 21.12 6.54
N ARG A 98 -3.26 21.26 5.30
CA ARG A 98 -2.48 21.83 4.18
C ARG A 98 -2.15 23.30 4.41
N GLU A 99 -3.07 24.07 4.97
CA GLU A 99 -2.85 25.47 5.36
C GLU A 99 -1.88 25.60 6.55
N HIS A 100 -1.72 24.53 7.34
CA HIS A 100 -0.92 24.51 8.57
C HIS A 100 0.35 23.63 8.45
N GLY A 101 0.90 23.53 7.24
CA GLY A 101 2.25 22.99 7.02
C GLY A 101 2.32 21.55 6.50
N ALA A 102 1.20 20.88 6.26
CA ALA A 102 1.22 19.61 5.52
C ALA A 102 1.71 19.83 4.08
N ARG A 103 2.53 18.90 3.60
CA ARG A 103 3.24 18.94 2.31
C ARG A 103 2.67 17.95 1.32
N THR A 104 2.91 18.20 0.04
CA THR A 104 2.70 17.21 -1.01
C THR A 104 3.95 16.35 -1.16
N LEU A 105 3.78 15.03 -1.12
CA LEU A 105 4.88 14.10 -1.35
C LEU A 105 5.28 14.10 -2.84
N THR A 106 6.58 14.18 -3.12
CA THR A 106 7.10 14.32 -4.49
C THR A 106 7.95 13.15 -4.97
N SER A 107 8.47 12.32 -4.06
CA SER A 107 9.48 11.30 -4.37
C SER A 107 8.93 9.88 -4.20
N ASN A 108 9.05 9.07 -5.26
CA ASN A 108 8.81 7.61 -5.26
C ASN A 108 7.50 7.11 -4.62
N THR A 109 6.42 7.89 -4.73
CA THR A 109 5.10 7.52 -4.20
C THR A 109 4.24 6.68 -5.15
N LYS A 110 4.72 6.28 -6.33
CA LYS A 110 3.86 5.56 -7.30
C LYS A 110 3.60 4.10 -6.91
N VAL A 111 4.61 3.43 -6.39
CA VAL A 111 4.56 2.03 -5.96
C VAL A 111 5.34 1.96 -4.66
N VAL A 112 4.67 1.60 -3.58
CA VAL A 112 5.21 1.58 -2.21
C VAL A 112 4.77 0.30 -1.50
N SER A 113 5.45 -0.04 -0.40
CA SER A 113 5.01 -1.07 0.52
C SER A 113 4.07 -0.45 1.58
N PRO A 114 3.07 -1.18 2.12
CA PRO A 114 2.27 -0.68 3.23
C PRO A 114 3.10 -0.28 4.46
N ASN A 115 4.29 -0.88 4.63
CA ASN A 115 5.23 -0.53 5.70
C ASN A 115 5.76 0.91 5.58
N ASP A 116 5.71 1.50 4.38
CA ASP A 116 6.23 2.85 4.11
C ASP A 116 5.27 3.94 4.59
N PHE A 117 3.97 3.63 4.77
CA PHE A 117 2.94 4.63 5.04
C PHE A 117 3.21 5.49 6.27
N MET A 118 3.80 4.92 7.32
CA MET A 118 4.09 5.69 8.53
C MET A 118 5.10 6.81 8.26
N ALA A 119 6.16 6.52 7.50
CA ALA A 119 7.17 7.52 7.14
C ALA A 119 6.61 8.53 6.13
N MET A 120 5.80 8.07 5.17
CA MET A 120 5.13 8.93 4.21
C MET A 120 4.16 9.91 4.88
N VAL A 121 3.39 9.45 5.89
CA VAL A 121 2.54 10.34 6.70
C VAL A 121 3.37 11.35 7.48
N ALA A 122 4.48 10.93 8.08
CA ALA A 122 5.36 11.84 8.80
C ALA A 122 5.93 12.93 7.88
N GLU A 123 6.36 12.57 6.66
CA GLU A 123 6.81 13.54 5.66
C GLU A 123 5.66 14.46 5.22
N GLN A 124 4.50 13.90 4.89
CA GLN A 124 3.32 14.66 4.42
C GLN A 124 2.79 15.61 5.50
N THR A 125 2.91 15.27 6.77
CA THR A 125 2.49 16.15 7.88
C THR A 125 3.59 17.11 8.31
N ASN A 126 4.76 17.07 7.69
CA ASN A 126 5.95 17.82 8.10
C ASN A 126 6.28 17.62 9.59
N SER A 127 6.15 16.38 10.05
CA SER A 127 6.39 16.01 11.44
C SER A 127 7.88 15.85 11.72
N LYS A 128 8.30 16.11 12.96
CA LYS A 128 9.60 15.64 13.45
C LYS A 128 9.60 14.11 13.47
N VAL A 129 10.71 13.51 13.06
CA VAL A 129 10.85 12.06 12.93
C VAL A 129 11.88 11.51 13.90
N THR A 130 11.65 10.29 14.38
CA THR A 130 12.64 9.49 15.11
C THR A 130 13.70 8.95 14.14
N PRO A 131 14.84 8.42 14.62
CA PRO A 131 15.81 7.74 13.76
C PRO A 131 15.21 6.60 12.93
N TYR A 132 14.25 5.85 13.48
CA TYR A 132 13.53 4.79 12.75
C TYR A 132 12.72 5.35 11.59
N LEU A 133 11.94 6.41 11.82
CA LEU A 133 11.18 7.06 10.74
C LEU A 133 12.10 7.69 9.69
N ALA A 134 13.26 8.23 10.09
CA ALA A 134 14.26 8.73 9.15
C ALA A 134 14.84 7.60 8.27
N LEU A 135 15.08 6.41 8.84
CA LEU A 135 15.46 5.22 8.08
C LEU A 135 14.33 4.82 7.12
N MET A 136 13.10 4.72 7.60
CA MET A 136 11.94 4.36 6.77
C MET A 136 11.70 5.38 5.65
N THR A 137 11.95 6.67 5.88
CA THR A 137 11.96 7.68 4.83
C THR A 137 12.96 7.36 3.75
N LYS A 138 14.20 7.02 4.12
CA LYS A 138 15.21 6.59 3.14
C LYS A 138 14.80 5.32 2.41
N ILE A 139 14.12 4.39 3.07
CA ILE A 139 13.67 3.13 2.46
C ILE A 139 12.72 3.40 1.30
N TYR A 140 11.61 4.11 1.50
CA TYR A 140 10.68 4.34 0.39
C TYR A 140 11.21 5.34 -0.64
N GLU A 141 12.10 6.27 -0.25
CA GLU A 141 12.72 7.21 -1.18
C GLU A 141 13.77 6.54 -2.07
N ASP A 142 14.61 5.66 -1.54
CA ASP A 142 15.79 5.16 -2.26
C ASP A 142 15.66 3.70 -2.73
N LEU A 143 14.76 2.89 -2.16
CA LEU A 143 14.55 1.50 -2.57
C LEU A 143 13.29 1.33 -3.44
N PRO A 144 13.27 0.32 -4.34
CA PRO A 144 12.02 -0.19 -4.89
C PRO A 144 11.14 -0.76 -3.76
N ALA A 145 9.82 -0.72 -3.94
CA ALA A 145 8.86 -1.29 -3.01
C ALA A 145 9.13 -2.78 -2.78
N VAL A 146 9.10 -3.21 -1.52
CA VAL A 146 9.34 -4.60 -1.13
C VAL A 146 8.02 -5.30 -0.81
N SER A 147 7.86 -6.49 -1.40
CA SER A 147 6.69 -7.36 -1.20
C SER A 147 7.11 -8.83 -1.17
N ILE A 148 6.19 -9.72 -0.78
CA ILE A 148 6.40 -11.16 -0.95
C ILE A 148 6.28 -11.48 -2.45
N ASN A 149 7.14 -12.38 -2.94
CA ASN A 149 7.06 -12.88 -4.30
C ASN A 149 5.86 -13.82 -4.43
N THR A 150 4.91 -13.41 -5.27
CA THR A 150 3.64 -14.11 -5.47
C THR A 150 3.61 -14.93 -6.77
N GLY A 151 4.68 -14.85 -7.58
CA GLY A 151 4.78 -15.49 -8.90
C GLY A 151 5.26 -16.94 -8.89
N GLN A 152 5.64 -17.50 -7.74
CA GLN A 152 6.18 -18.85 -7.63
C GLN A 152 5.43 -19.66 -6.56
N ASN A 153 5.17 -20.94 -6.86
CA ASN A 153 4.81 -21.98 -5.88
C ASN A 153 6.03 -22.25 -4.98
N ASN A 154 6.40 -21.30 -4.14
CA ASN A 154 7.48 -21.50 -3.18
C ASN A 154 6.89 -21.84 -1.81
N SER A 155 7.30 -22.99 -1.29
CA SER A 155 7.14 -23.38 0.12
C SER A 155 7.85 -22.44 1.10
N THR A 156 8.59 -21.45 0.58
CA THR A 156 9.35 -20.44 1.33
C THR A 156 9.06 -19.06 0.75
N ALA A 157 8.54 -18.13 1.57
CA ALA A 157 8.32 -16.76 1.17
C ALA A 157 9.66 -16.11 0.74
N SER A 158 9.79 -15.79 -0.55
CA SER A 158 10.90 -14.99 -1.06
C SER A 158 10.44 -13.55 -1.26
N LEU A 159 11.38 -12.60 -1.20
CA LEU A 159 11.08 -11.18 -1.37
C LEU A 159 11.18 -10.78 -2.85
N GLN A 160 10.33 -9.83 -3.23
CA GLN A 160 10.31 -9.18 -4.52
C GLN A 160 10.49 -7.67 -4.35
N PHE A 161 11.23 -7.06 -5.28
CA PHE A 161 11.40 -5.62 -5.38
C PHE A 161 10.66 -5.11 -6.61
N THR A 162 9.78 -4.13 -6.45
CA THR A 162 8.98 -3.53 -7.54
C THR A 162 9.33 -2.04 -7.65
N ASN A 163 9.80 -1.62 -8.82
CA ASN A 163 10.18 -0.22 -9.04
C ASN A 163 8.95 0.69 -9.24
N SER A 164 9.18 2.00 -9.32
CA SER A 164 8.12 3.01 -9.51
C SER A 164 7.36 2.93 -10.84
N LYS A 165 7.78 2.04 -11.76
CA LYS A 165 7.05 1.70 -13.00
C LYS A 165 6.21 0.43 -12.86
N GLY A 166 6.11 -0.16 -11.67
CA GLY A 166 5.42 -1.44 -11.45
C GLY A 166 6.19 -2.66 -11.97
N GLN A 167 7.49 -2.52 -12.24
CA GLN A 167 8.31 -3.61 -12.79
C GLN A 167 9.12 -4.29 -11.70
N VAL A 168 9.14 -5.63 -11.74
CA VAL A 168 9.97 -6.44 -10.85
C VAL A 168 11.45 -6.25 -11.19
N VAL A 169 12.27 -5.97 -10.19
CA VAL A 169 13.72 -5.85 -10.29
C VAL A 169 14.41 -6.85 -9.37
N LYS A 170 15.54 -7.39 -9.82
CA LYS A 170 16.35 -8.34 -9.05
C LYS A 170 17.20 -7.59 -8.03
N TYR A 171 17.45 -8.22 -6.88
CA TYR A 171 18.39 -7.70 -5.89
C TYR A 171 19.77 -7.38 -6.48
N SER A 172 20.25 -8.17 -7.44
CA SER A 172 21.52 -7.95 -8.12
C SER A 172 21.58 -6.60 -8.87
N GLN A 173 20.44 -6.10 -9.36
CA GLN A 173 20.30 -4.83 -10.07
C GLN A 173 20.27 -3.61 -9.14
N LEU A 174 20.16 -3.81 -7.82
CA LEU A 174 20.24 -2.71 -6.86
C LEU A 174 21.66 -2.14 -6.80
N THR A 175 21.75 -0.81 -6.66
CA THR A 175 23.02 -0.11 -6.48
C THR A 175 23.69 -0.52 -5.16
N LYS A 176 25.00 -0.24 -5.03
CA LYS A 176 25.73 -0.48 -3.78
C LYS A 176 25.12 0.27 -2.59
N LYS A 177 24.57 1.48 -2.80
CA LYS A 177 23.90 2.27 -1.76
C LYS A 177 22.59 1.60 -1.32
N GLN A 178 21.76 1.21 -2.29
CA GLN A 178 20.49 0.52 -2.03
C GLN A 178 20.69 -0.81 -1.29
N LYS A 179 21.70 -1.60 -1.67
CA LYS A 179 22.03 -2.86 -0.98
C LYS A 179 22.44 -2.63 0.48
N ARG A 180 23.19 -1.55 0.75
CA ARG A 180 23.58 -1.17 2.11
C ARG A 180 22.37 -0.76 2.93
N LEU A 181 21.54 0.13 2.39
CA LEU A 181 20.31 0.59 3.03
C LEU A 181 19.34 -0.57 3.33
N TRP A 182 19.19 -1.51 2.40
CA TRP A 182 18.40 -2.73 2.64
C TRP A 182 18.97 -3.60 3.76
N GLN A 183 20.30 -3.70 3.87
CA GLN A 183 20.95 -4.42 4.96
C GLN A 183 20.70 -3.73 6.30
N ASP A 184 20.78 -2.40 6.36
CA ASP A 184 20.50 -1.61 7.57
C ASP A 184 19.06 -1.86 8.05
N TYR A 185 18.08 -1.79 7.13
CA TYR A 185 16.69 -2.11 7.42
C TYR A 185 16.50 -3.53 7.99
N LYS A 186 17.09 -4.55 7.35
CA LYS A 186 16.99 -5.93 7.87
C LYS A 186 17.58 -6.10 9.26
N LEU A 187 18.69 -5.43 9.57
CA LEU A 187 19.30 -5.50 10.90
C LEU A 187 18.39 -4.86 11.95
N VAL A 188 17.80 -3.72 11.62
CA VAL A 188 16.82 -3.03 12.48
C VAL A 188 15.59 -3.92 12.72
N GLU A 189 14.95 -4.40 11.65
CA GLU A 189 13.77 -5.27 11.77
C GLU A 189 14.07 -6.55 12.55
N TYR A 190 15.23 -7.18 12.31
CA TYR A 190 15.64 -8.36 13.06
C TYR A 190 15.81 -8.04 14.54
N ASP A 191 16.53 -6.96 14.89
CA ASP A 191 16.77 -6.57 16.29
C ASP A 191 15.48 -6.25 17.05
N LEU A 192 14.50 -5.64 16.37
CA LEU A 192 13.20 -5.28 16.95
C LEU A 192 12.25 -6.48 17.13
N THR A 193 12.46 -7.58 16.41
CA THR A 193 11.53 -8.72 16.38
C THR A 193 12.09 -9.97 17.06
N ALA A 194 13.23 -10.49 16.57
CA ALA A 194 13.79 -11.78 16.97
C ALA A 194 15.23 -11.69 17.51
N GLY A 195 15.84 -10.50 17.42
CA GLY A 195 17.20 -10.24 17.87
C GLY A 195 17.29 -9.94 19.36
N LYS A 196 18.27 -9.12 19.75
CA LYS A 196 18.59 -8.87 21.16
C LYS A 196 18.09 -7.53 21.68
N GLN A 197 17.30 -6.81 20.87
CA GLN A 197 16.72 -5.52 21.21
C GLN A 197 17.78 -4.46 21.59
N TYR A 198 18.90 -4.43 20.88
CA TYR A 198 19.95 -3.43 21.04
C TYR A 198 19.43 -2.00 20.84
N LEU A 199 18.57 -1.76 19.85
CA LEU A 199 18.01 -0.44 19.56
C LEU A 199 17.15 0.08 20.71
N TYR A 200 16.45 -0.82 21.40
CA TYR A 200 15.69 -0.48 22.60
C TYR A 200 16.63 -0.08 23.75
N GLN A 201 17.66 -0.89 24.01
CA GLN A 201 18.65 -0.65 25.07
C GLN A 201 19.44 0.65 24.86
N LEU A 202 19.71 1.01 23.60
CA LEU A 202 20.43 2.22 23.21
C LEU A 202 19.52 3.45 23.04
N HIS A 203 18.22 3.34 23.35
CA HIS A 203 17.25 4.43 23.23
C HIS A 203 17.12 5.03 21.81
N MET A 204 17.40 4.25 20.77
CA MET A 204 17.38 4.72 19.37
C MET A 204 15.98 4.74 18.75
N MET A 205 14.97 4.25 19.48
CA MET A 205 13.56 4.17 19.05
C MET A 205 12.66 5.21 19.73
N LYS A 206 13.22 6.10 20.57
CA LYS A 206 12.49 7.17 21.26
C LYS A 206 12.53 8.49 20.49
#